data_AF-A0A847YVP8-F1
#
_entry.id   AF-A0A847YVP8-F1
#
_cell.length_a   1.000
_cell.length_b   1.000
_cell.length_c   1.000
_cell.angle_alpha   90.00
_cell.angle_beta   90.00
_cell.angle_gamma   90.00
#
_symmetry.space_group_name_H-M   'P 1'
#
loop_
_entity.id
_entity.type
_entity.pdbx_description
1 polymer ?
#
loop_
_entity_poly.entity_id
_entity_poly.type
_entity_poly.pdbx_seq_one_letter_code
_entity_poly.pdbx_strand_id
1 'polypeptide(L)'
;MTILQKLTIINKEQELTQEKLAALLGVSFATVNSWLNGRSLPRPQKQQLIDELYKKVTGQTQIPSSELVAKKDLLVKKSRQFPKILEYIKSRPDLFDQFVLSLTYHSNSLEGSSLTENDTAAIIFDNVAIPHKSVIEHLEAKNHQTALEYLFSTVKPAARLSEEYILKLHGLIMNSIRADAGFYRNHGVRIVGTNVPTANHAKIPTLMAELVADINQNDKDVIGHCARVHSRFEQIHPFADGNGRVGRLLMYSMLLRRNYPPALIKQEHKMAYNQYLNKAQMSGENSLLENFLCEAMTFSFDLLWDPDSAWAVTDKRTSHRKTG
;
A
#
# COMPACT_ATOMS: atom_id res chain seq x y z
N MET A 1 -11.81 29.29 2.49
CA MET A 1 -12.86 28.25 2.46
C MET A 1 -13.58 28.25 3.81
N THR A 2 -14.91 28.22 3.82
CA THR A 2 -15.73 28.27 5.06
C THR A 2 -15.73 26.91 5.78
N ILE A 3 -16.09 26.89 7.07
CA ILE A 3 -16.23 25.65 7.86
C ILE A 3 -17.27 24.70 7.26
N LEU A 4 -18.38 25.23 6.74
CA LEU A 4 -19.39 24.45 6.05
C LEU A 4 -18.81 23.75 4.81
N GLN A 5 -18.08 24.49 3.97
CA GLN A 5 -17.41 23.92 2.79
C GLN A 5 -16.40 22.83 3.18
N LYS A 6 -15.65 23.03 4.27
CA LYS A 6 -14.70 22.04 4.80
C LYS A 6 -15.42 20.76 5.23
N LEU A 7 -16.51 20.88 5.99
CA LEU A 7 -17.32 19.73 6.43
C LEU A 7 -17.92 18.98 5.24
N THR A 8 -18.44 19.67 4.23
CA THR A 8 -18.97 19.04 3.02
C THR A 8 -17.91 18.27 2.26
N ILE A 9 -16.70 18.84 2.11
CA ILE A 9 -15.57 18.16 1.46
C ILE A 9 -15.12 16.95 2.29
N ILE A 10 -14.96 17.08 3.61
CA ILE A 10 -14.62 15.95 4.48
C ILE A 10 -15.64 14.82 4.33
N ASN A 11 -16.93 15.15 4.32
CA ASN A 11 -18.01 14.16 4.23
C ASN A 11 -18.01 13.45 2.86
N LYS A 12 -17.71 14.19 1.78
CA LYS A 12 -17.68 13.67 0.41
C LYS A 12 -16.42 12.85 0.09
N GLU A 13 -15.25 13.35 0.46
CA GLU A 13 -13.95 12.73 0.13
C GLU A 13 -13.67 11.42 0.88
N GLN A 14 -14.33 11.23 2.02
CA GLN A 14 -14.12 10.06 2.85
C GLN A 14 -15.28 9.07 2.82
N GLU A 15 -16.31 9.31 2.00
CA GLU A 15 -17.56 8.54 1.99
C GLU A 15 -18.11 8.30 3.42
N LEU A 16 -17.89 9.26 4.33
CA LEU A 16 -18.26 9.10 5.73
C LEU A 16 -19.77 9.32 5.83
N THR A 17 -20.43 8.43 6.58
CA THR A 17 -21.76 8.76 7.08
C THR A 17 -21.62 9.90 8.10
N GLN A 18 -22.69 10.67 8.27
CA GLN A 18 -22.69 11.80 9.22
C GLN A 18 -22.44 11.31 10.66
N GLU A 19 -22.78 10.07 10.99
CA GLU A 19 -22.49 9.43 12.27
C GLU A 19 -20.98 9.22 12.46
N LYS A 20 -20.26 8.74 11.43
CA LYS A 20 -18.80 8.59 11.51
C LYS A 20 -18.11 9.96 11.64
N LEU A 21 -18.60 10.97 10.92
CA LEU A 21 -18.09 12.34 11.03
C LEU A 21 -18.33 12.91 12.45
N ALA A 22 -19.48 12.63 13.05
CA ALA A 22 -19.79 13.03 14.42
C ALA A 22 -18.86 12.37 15.45
N ALA A 23 -18.58 11.08 15.29
CA ALA A 23 -17.63 10.35 16.12
C ALA A 23 -16.21 10.95 16.01
N LEU A 24 -15.72 11.22 14.79
CA LEU A 24 -14.40 11.85 14.57
C LEU A 24 -14.29 13.24 15.21
N LEU A 25 -15.38 14.00 15.18
CA LEU A 25 -15.43 15.34 15.76
C LEU A 25 -15.73 15.34 17.26
N GLY A 26 -16.01 14.18 17.87
CA GLY A 26 -16.39 14.04 19.28
C GLY A 26 -17.61 14.89 19.62
N VAL A 27 -18.65 14.85 18.78
CA VAL A 27 -19.93 15.55 18.96
C VAL A 27 -21.10 14.65 18.56
N SER A 28 -22.33 15.07 18.86
CA SER A 28 -23.52 14.32 18.46
C SER A 28 -23.79 14.42 16.95
N PHE A 29 -24.49 13.42 16.40
CA PHE A 29 -25.02 13.47 15.03
C PHE A 29 -25.86 14.73 14.77
N ALA A 30 -26.75 15.10 15.69
CA ALA A 30 -27.58 16.30 15.57
C ALA A 30 -26.73 17.59 15.49
N THR A 31 -25.59 17.63 16.18
CA THR A 31 -24.64 18.75 16.13
C THR A 31 -24.00 18.86 14.75
N VAL A 32 -23.48 17.76 14.19
CA VAL A 32 -22.90 17.75 12.83
C VAL A 32 -23.95 18.13 11.79
N ASN A 33 -25.17 17.61 11.91
CA ASN A 33 -26.26 17.95 11.00
C ASN A 33 -26.66 19.43 11.09
N SER A 34 -26.68 20.01 12.29
CA SER A 34 -26.91 21.44 12.47
C SER A 34 -25.84 22.28 11.75
N TRP A 35 -24.57 21.87 11.82
CA TRP A 35 -23.46 22.55 11.13
C TRP A 35 -23.53 22.41 9.61
N LEU A 36 -23.79 21.21 9.09
CA LEU A 36 -23.91 20.93 7.65
C LEU A 36 -25.10 21.65 7.01
N ASN A 37 -26.17 21.90 7.76
CA ASN A 37 -27.33 22.67 7.30
C ASN A 37 -27.22 24.18 7.60
N GLY A 38 -26.07 24.64 8.10
CA GLY A 38 -25.85 26.06 8.42
C GLY A 38 -26.70 26.62 9.55
N ARG A 39 -27.33 25.77 10.38
CA ARG A 39 -28.19 26.18 11.50
C ARG A 39 -27.41 26.65 12.72
N SER A 40 -26.16 26.22 12.85
CA SER A 40 -25.23 26.68 13.90
C SER A 40 -23.78 26.60 13.43
N LEU A 41 -22.88 27.30 14.14
CA LEU A 41 -21.44 27.26 13.88
C LEU A 41 -20.70 26.49 14.99
N PRO A 42 -19.65 25.72 14.66
CA PRO A 42 -18.83 25.08 15.67
C PRO A 42 -18.10 26.11 16.55
N ARG A 43 -17.84 25.77 17.81
CA ARG A 43 -16.97 26.57 18.69
C ARG A 43 -15.53 26.61 18.15
N PRO A 44 -14.70 27.62 18.49
CA PRO A 44 -13.34 27.77 17.94
C PRO A 44 -12.48 26.49 18.00
N GLN A 45 -12.49 25.78 19.13
CA GLN A 45 -11.77 24.51 19.28
C GLN A 45 -12.24 23.44 18.27
N LYS A 46 -13.54 23.35 18.00
CA LYS A 46 -14.09 22.43 16.99
C LYS A 46 -13.82 22.92 15.57
N GLN A 47 -13.77 24.24 15.34
CA GLN A 47 -13.33 24.77 14.04
C GLN A 47 -11.88 24.40 13.74
N GLN A 48 -10.98 24.49 14.74
CA GLN A 48 -9.59 24.02 14.59
C GLN A 48 -9.53 22.52 14.28
N LEU A 49 -10.29 21.69 15.00
CA LEU A 49 -10.35 20.26 14.71
C LEU A 49 -10.90 19.97 13.29
N ILE A 50 -11.92 20.70 12.84
CA ILE A 50 -12.45 20.61 11.47
C ILE A 50 -11.38 21.05 10.46
N ASP A 51 -10.60 22.07 10.77
CA ASP A 51 -9.51 22.54 9.90
C ASP A 51 -8.36 21.53 9.81
N GLU A 52 -8.00 20.87 10.91
CA GLU A 52 -7.03 19.78 10.95
C GLU A 52 -7.53 18.55 10.20
N LEU A 53 -8.77 18.14 10.44
CA LEU A 53 -9.41 17.05 9.70
C LEU A 53 -9.52 17.38 8.22
N TYR A 54 -9.88 18.62 7.88
CA TYR A 54 -9.92 19.07 6.50
C TYR A 54 -8.54 18.98 5.86
N LYS A 55 -7.50 19.49 6.52
CA LYS A 55 -6.12 19.37 6.02
C LYS A 55 -5.69 17.91 5.87
N LYS A 56 -6.04 17.05 6.83
CA LYS A 56 -5.74 15.62 6.78
C LYS A 56 -6.44 14.93 5.59
N VAL A 57 -7.74 15.17 5.45
CA VAL A 57 -8.58 14.56 4.40
C VAL A 57 -8.26 15.10 3.02
N THR A 58 -7.90 16.37 2.89
CA THR A 58 -7.46 16.95 1.61
C THR A 58 -5.98 16.76 1.34
N GLY A 59 -5.26 16.08 2.23
CA GLY A 59 -3.81 15.95 2.15
C GLY A 59 -3.06 17.29 2.22
N GLN A 60 -3.66 18.39 2.69
CA GLN A 60 -2.97 19.66 2.92
C GLN A 60 -2.16 19.67 4.23
N THR A 61 -2.15 18.57 4.99
CA THR A 61 -1.22 18.40 6.11
C THR A 61 0.21 18.55 5.60
N GLN A 62 0.97 19.44 6.23
CA GLN A 62 2.41 19.53 6.04
C GLN A 62 3.08 18.77 7.18
N ILE A 63 3.97 17.85 6.83
CA ILE A 63 4.81 17.19 7.82
C ILE A 63 6.08 18.01 7.94
N PRO A 64 6.45 18.48 9.14
CA PRO A 64 7.71 19.17 9.33
C PRO A 64 8.86 18.32 8.79
N SER A 65 9.73 18.92 7.97
CA SER A 65 10.86 18.20 7.36
C SER A 65 11.75 17.52 8.41
N SER A 66 11.91 18.14 9.57
CA SER A 66 12.63 17.56 10.72
C SER A 66 11.99 16.29 11.26
N GLU A 67 10.67 16.20 11.31
CA GLU A 67 9.95 15.00 11.76
C GLU A 67 10.12 13.85 10.76
N LEU A 68 9.96 14.14 9.47
CA LEU A 68 10.13 13.13 8.42
C LEU A 68 11.57 12.59 8.39
N VAL A 69 12.58 13.47 8.49
CA VAL A 69 13.99 13.07 8.59
C VAL A 69 14.21 12.18 9.82
N ALA A 70 13.67 12.55 10.99
CA ALA A 70 13.81 11.74 12.20
C ALA A 70 13.17 10.34 12.06
N LYS A 71 12.00 10.23 11.41
CA LYS A 71 11.36 8.94 11.12
C LYS A 71 12.22 8.08 10.18
N LYS A 72 12.76 8.67 9.11
CA LYS A 72 13.67 7.97 8.19
C LYS A 72 14.94 7.49 8.90
N ASP A 73 15.56 8.33 9.72
CA ASP A 73 16.75 7.99 10.50
C ASP A 73 16.49 6.85 11.50
N LEU A 74 15.30 6.80 12.10
CA LEU A 74 14.90 5.69 12.96
C LEU A 74 14.84 4.37 12.17
N LEU A 75 14.30 4.38 10.95
CA LEU A 75 14.25 3.19 10.11
C LEU A 75 15.63 2.75 9.62
N VAL A 76 16.53 3.70 9.34
CA VAL A 76 17.95 3.38 9.08
C VAL A 76 18.56 2.66 10.27
N LYS A 77 18.31 3.14 11.50
CA LYS A 77 18.80 2.48 12.74
C LYS A 77 18.19 1.08 12.91
N LYS A 78 16.88 0.90 12.70
CA LYS A 78 16.22 -0.41 12.75
C LYS A 78 16.78 -1.37 11.69
N SER A 79 16.95 -0.92 10.45
CA SER A 79 17.53 -1.70 9.34
C SER A 79 18.93 -2.24 9.70
N ARG A 80 19.77 -1.44 10.37
CA ARG A 80 21.11 -1.86 10.81
C ARG A 80 21.09 -2.97 11.86
N GLN A 81 20.00 -3.14 12.61
CA GLN A 81 19.86 -4.23 13.60
C GLN A 81 19.55 -5.57 12.92
N PHE A 82 19.04 -5.55 11.69
CA PHE A 82 18.77 -6.75 10.88
C PHE A 82 19.67 -6.76 9.64
N PRO A 83 20.94 -7.19 9.76
CA PRO A 83 21.79 -7.32 8.59
C PRO A 83 21.21 -8.40 7.66
N LYS A 84 20.99 -8.06 6.39
CA LYS A 84 20.42 -8.94 5.35
C LYS A 84 18.97 -9.37 5.65
N ILE A 85 18.07 -8.41 5.82
CA ILE A 85 16.63 -8.61 6.09
C ILE A 85 16.02 -9.68 5.17
N LEU A 86 16.31 -9.64 3.87
CA LEU A 86 15.78 -10.61 2.93
C LEU A 86 16.16 -12.06 3.30
N GLU A 87 17.43 -12.31 3.59
CA GLU A 87 17.88 -13.66 3.97
C GLU A 87 17.37 -14.03 5.36
N TYR A 88 17.25 -13.06 6.27
CA TYR A 88 16.64 -13.29 7.58
C TYR A 88 15.19 -13.78 7.46
N ILE A 89 14.37 -13.11 6.63
CA ILE A 89 12.99 -13.53 6.33
C ILE A 89 12.98 -14.95 5.74
N LYS A 90 13.79 -15.20 4.70
CA LYS A 90 13.83 -16.50 4.01
C LYS A 90 14.32 -17.66 4.89
N SER A 91 15.19 -17.38 5.86
CA SER A 91 15.75 -18.40 6.75
C SER A 91 14.78 -18.89 7.83
N ARG A 92 13.65 -18.20 8.02
CA ARG A 92 12.63 -18.53 9.03
C ARG A 92 11.28 -18.79 8.34
N PRO A 93 10.88 -20.05 8.14
CA PRO A 93 9.66 -20.38 7.40
C PRO A 93 8.39 -19.74 7.96
N ASP A 94 8.26 -19.67 9.28
CA ASP A 94 7.16 -19.00 10.00
C ASP A 94 7.06 -17.51 9.67
N LEU A 95 8.20 -16.79 9.70
CA LEU A 95 8.25 -15.38 9.34
C LEU A 95 7.99 -15.18 7.84
N PHE A 96 8.56 -16.04 7.00
CA PHE A 96 8.34 -16.01 5.56
C PHE A 96 6.85 -16.14 5.23
N ASP A 97 6.20 -17.18 5.78
CA ASP A 97 4.76 -17.42 5.61
C ASP A 97 3.95 -16.21 6.10
N GLN A 98 4.33 -15.61 7.22
CA GLN A 98 3.64 -14.44 7.77
C GLN A 98 3.76 -13.22 6.85
N PHE A 99 4.94 -12.93 6.31
CA PHE A 99 5.09 -11.88 5.30
C PHE A 99 4.27 -12.17 4.05
N VAL A 100 4.29 -13.41 3.55
CA VAL A 100 3.52 -13.82 2.38
C VAL A 100 2.02 -13.63 2.60
N LEU A 101 1.51 -14.05 3.76
CA LEU A 101 0.11 -13.90 4.15
C LEU A 101 -0.28 -12.43 4.25
N SER A 102 0.39 -11.65 5.10
CA SER A 102 -0.03 -10.27 5.38
C SER A 102 0.12 -9.37 4.15
N LEU A 103 1.18 -9.55 3.35
CA LEU A 103 1.34 -8.78 2.11
C LEU A 103 0.29 -9.18 1.07
N THR A 104 -0.05 -10.46 0.94
CA THR A 104 -1.07 -10.93 0.00
C THR A 104 -2.47 -10.46 0.38
N TYR A 105 -2.85 -10.65 1.65
CA TYR A 105 -4.14 -10.22 2.17
C TYR A 105 -4.34 -8.72 1.94
N HIS A 106 -3.46 -7.89 2.50
CA HIS A 106 -3.65 -6.45 2.43
C HIS A 106 -3.54 -5.90 1.01
N SER A 107 -2.60 -6.40 0.19
CA SER A 107 -2.46 -5.95 -1.20
C SER A 107 -3.72 -6.25 -2.03
N ASN A 108 -4.33 -7.43 -1.87
CA ASN A 108 -5.56 -7.75 -2.61
C ASN A 108 -6.78 -7.01 -2.03
N SER A 109 -6.87 -6.82 -0.70
CA SER A 109 -7.95 -6.03 -0.09
C SER A 109 -7.90 -4.54 -0.50
N LEU A 110 -6.70 -3.99 -0.73
CA LEU A 110 -6.56 -2.63 -1.29
C LEU A 110 -7.22 -2.50 -2.67
N GLU A 111 -7.22 -3.57 -3.47
CA GLU A 111 -7.89 -3.61 -4.78
C GLU A 111 -9.37 -4.04 -4.70
N GLY A 112 -9.88 -4.34 -3.50
CA GLY A 112 -11.29 -4.64 -3.27
C GLY A 112 -11.63 -6.12 -3.08
N SER A 113 -10.63 -7.01 -2.91
CA SER A 113 -10.89 -8.40 -2.50
C SER A 113 -11.69 -8.45 -1.20
N SER A 114 -12.69 -9.32 -1.15
CA SER A 114 -13.55 -9.54 0.01
C SER A 114 -13.06 -10.66 0.92
N LEU A 115 -11.96 -11.34 0.58
CA LEU A 115 -11.37 -12.39 1.40
C LEU A 115 -10.93 -11.82 2.75
N THR A 116 -11.18 -12.57 3.83
CA THR A 116 -10.56 -12.30 5.12
C THR A 116 -9.10 -12.78 5.14
N GLU A 117 -8.33 -12.38 6.16
CA GLU A 117 -6.96 -12.91 6.32
C GLU A 117 -6.97 -14.43 6.52
N ASN A 118 -7.96 -14.98 7.24
CA ASN A 118 -8.15 -16.42 7.41
C ASN A 118 -8.51 -17.13 6.09
N ASP A 119 -9.40 -16.55 5.29
CA ASP A 119 -9.72 -17.08 3.95
C ASP A 119 -8.45 -17.10 3.10
N THR A 120 -7.68 -16.01 3.12
CA THR A 120 -6.42 -15.88 2.38
C THR A 120 -5.42 -16.95 2.83
N ALA A 121 -5.25 -17.15 4.14
CA ALA A 121 -4.37 -18.18 4.70
C ALA A 121 -4.77 -19.60 4.25
N ALA A 122 -6.06 -19.93 4.34
CA ALA A 122 -6.59 -21.24 3.94
C ALA A 122 -6.40 -21.48 2.43
N ILE A 123 -6.54 -20.44 1.61
CA ILE A 123 -6.25 -20.53 0.17
C ILE A 123 -4.76 -20.77 -0.05
N ILE A 124 -3.88 -19.88 0.43
CA ILE A 124 -2.47 -19.86 0.04
C ILE A 124 -1.66 -21.01 0.65
N PHE A 125 -2.01 -21.48 1.85
CA PHE A 125 -1.28 -22.55 2.54
C PHE A 125 -1.95 -23.92 2.46
N ASP A 126 -3.28 -23.97 2.52
CA ASP A 126 -4.02 -25.23 2.62
C ASP A 126 -4.72 -25.61 1.30
N ASN A 127 -4.63 -24.75 0.27
CA ASN A 127 -5.28 -24.92 -1.04
C ASN A 127 -6.79 -25.12 -0.96
N VAL A 128 -7.44 -24.49 0.03
CA VAL A 128 -8.88 -24.60 0.27
C VAL A 128 -9.65 -23.66 -0.66
N ALA A 129 -10.73 -24.17 -1.25
CA ALA A 129 -11.74 -23.35 -1.91
C ALA A 129 -12.73 -22.81 -0.87
N ILE A 130 -12.84 -21.49 -0.76
CA ILE A 130 -13.71 -20.78 0.17
C ILE A 130 -15.10 -20.62 -0.47
N PRO A 131 -16.17 -21.16 0.16
CA PRO A 131 -17.52 -20.99 -0.32
C PRO A 131 -17.91 -19.51 -0.47
N HIS A 132 -18.73 -19.20 -1.48
CA HIS A 132 -19.27 -17.86 -1.74
C HIS A 132 -18.21 -16.78 -2.08
N LYS A 133 -16.96 -17.16 -2.34
CA LYS A 133 -15.91 -16.28 -2.87
C LYS A 133 -15.68 -16.60 -4.35
N SER A 134 -15.36 -15.58 -5.13
CA SER A 134 -15.20 -15.76 -6.57
C SER A 134 -13.92 -16.58 -6.87
N VAL A 135 -13.92 -17.31 -7.99
CA VAL A 135 -12.71 -18.00 -8.48
C VAL A 135 -11.59 -16.99 -8.73
N ILE A 136 -11.93 -15.77 -9.19
CA ILE A 136 -10.96 -14.70 -9.40
C ILE A 136 -10.27 -14.32 -8.10
N GLU A 137 -10.98 -14.09 -6.99
CA GLU A 137 -10.35 -13.76 -5.71
C GLU A 137 -9.38 -14.85 -5.22
N HIS A 138 -9.70 -16.13 -5.45
CA HIS A 138 -8.79 -17.23 -5.15
C HIS A 138 -7.53 -17.20 -5.99
N LEU A 139 -7.68 -16.97 -7.31
CA LEU A 139 -6.57 -16.84 -8.23
C LEU A 139 -5.72 -15.63 -7.86
N GLU A 140 -6.32 -14.49 -7.51
CA GLU A 140 -5.58 -13.29 -7.09
C GLU A 140 -4.75 -13.53 -5.82
N ALA A 141 -5.27 -14.28 -4.84
CA ALA A 141 -4.50 -14.68 -3.66
C ALA A 141 -3.31 -15.57 -4.03
N LYS A 142 -3.53 -16.61 -4.85
CA LYS A 142 -2.46 -17.52 -5.31
C LYS A 142 -1.42 -16.85 -6.21
N ASN A 143 -1.86 -15.98 -7.10
CA ASN A 143 -1.01 -15.23 -8.01
C ASN A 143 -0.12 -14.26 -7.23
N HIS A 144 -0.66 -13.58 -6.23
CA HIS A 144 0.12 -12.68 -5.40
C HIS A 144 1.13 -13.44 -4.52
N GLN A 145 0.74 -14.58 -3.94
CA GLN A 145 1.68 -15.50 -3.27
C GLN A 145 2.85 -15.86 -4.20
N THR A 146 2.53 -16.34 -5.42
CA THR A 146 3.54 -16.74 -6.41
C THR A 146 4.46 -15.58 -6.80
N ALA A 147 3.90 -14.37 -6.94
CA ALA A 147 4.68 -13.17 -7.24
C ALA A 147 5.63 -12.77 -6.10
N LEU A 148 5.21 -12.93 -4.83
CA LEU A 148 6.06 -12.70 -3.67
C LEU A 148 7.18 -13.74 -3.56
N GLU A 149 6.89 -15.01 -3.80
CA GLU A 149 7.91 -16.08 -3.82
C GLU A 149 8.96 -15.84 -4.92
N TYR A 150 8.50 -15.44 -6.11
CA TYR A 150 9.38 -15.03 -7.21
C TYR A 150 10.24 -13.81 -6.84
N LEU A 151 9.64 -12.80 -6.21
CA LEU A 151 10.34 -11.60 -5.73
C LEU A 151 11.41 -11.97 -4.69
N PHE A 152 11.06 -12.74 -3.66
CA PHE A 152 11.98 -13.12 -2.58
C PHE A 152 13.13 -14.02 -3.06
N SER A 153 12.92 -14.81 -4.12
CA SER A 153 13.97 -15.64 -4.73
C SER A 153 14.86 -14.87 -5.72
N THR A 154 14.33 -13.85 -6.40
CA THR A 154 15.02 -13.14 -7.49
C THR A 154 15.73 -11.88 -7.02
N VAL A 155 15.14 -11.12 -6.08
CA VAL A 155 15.72 -9.88 -5.58
C VAL A 155 17.00 -10.20 -4.81
N LYS A 156 18.08 -9.47 -5.12
CA LYS A 156 19.37 -9.55 -4.41
C LYS A 156 19.87 -8.15 -4.06
N PRO A 157 20.67 -7.99 -3.00
CA PRO A 157 21.33 -6.73 -2.69
C PRO A 157 22.07 -6.19 -3.92
N ALA A 158 21.88 -4.91 -4.24
CA ALA A 158 22.48 -4.21 -5.38
C ALA A 158 22.19 -4.78 -6.79
N ALA A 159 21.38 -5.84 -6.95
CA ALA A 159 20.97 -6.32 -8.27
C ALA A 159 20.13 -5.25 -8.99
N ARG A 160 20.21 -5.19 -10.32
CA ARG A 160 19.39 -4.26 -11.11
C ARG A 160 18.00 -4.85 -11.34
N LEU A 161 16.97 -4.00 -11.28
CA LEU A 161 15.62 -4.37 -11.70
C LEU A 161 15.44 -3.99 -13.17
N SER A 162 14.94 -4.91 -13.98
CA SER A 162 14.74 -4.73 -15.42
C SER A 162 13.26 -4.51 -15.76
N GLU A 163 13.00 -4.06 -16.99
CA GLU A 163 11.64 -4.01 -17.52
C GLU A 163 11.00 -5.41 -17.58
N GLU A 164 11.78 -6.41 -18.00
CA GLU A 164 11.36 -7.82 -18.01
C GLU A 164 10.94 -8.31 -16.62
N TYR A 165 11.62 -7.90 -15.55
CA TYR A 165 11.23 -8.22 -14.18
C TYR A 165 9.83 -7.66 -13.86
N ILE A 166 9.54 -6.41 -14.26
CA ILE A 166 8.23 -5.78 -14.03
C ILE A 166 7.14 -6.48 -14.85
N LEU A 167 7.41 -6.79 -16.12
CA LEU A 167 6.49 -7.55 -16.97
C LEU A 167 6.24 -8.95 -16.40
N LYS A 168 7.27 -9.62 -15.86
CA LYS A 168 7.14 -10.92 -15.22
C LYS A 168 6.27 -10.86 -13.97
N LEU A 169 6.44 -9.85 -13.11
CA LEU A 169 5.57 -9.63 -11.96
C LEU A 169 4.12 -9.45 -12.38
N HIS A 170 3.85 -8.62 -13.41
CA HIS A 170 2.50 -8.45 -13.94
C HIS A 170 1.93 -9.75 -14.51
N GLY A 171 2.75 -10.52 -15.24
CA GLY A 171 2.39 -11.83 -15.76
C GLY A 171 1.98 -12.81 -14.66
N LEU A 172 2.69 -12.84 -13.53
CA LEU A 172 2.32 -13.64 -12.37
C LEU A 172 1.03 -13.14 -11.71
N ILE A 173 0.91 -11.83 -11.49
CA ILE A 173 -0.26 -11.21 -10.84
C ILE A 173 -1.57 -11.46 -11.60
N MET A 174 -1.54 -11.37 -12.94
CA MET A 174 -2.74 -11.52 -13.78
C MET A 174 -2.87 -12.90 -14.44
N ASN A 175 -2.03 -13.87 -14.04
CA ASN A 175 -2.04 -15.22 -14.60
C ASN A 175 -3.43 -15.86 -14.48
N SER A 176 -3.94 -16.42 -15.58
CA SER A 176 -5.29 -17.02 -15.67
C SER A 176 -6.46 -16.09 -15.34
N ILE A 177 -6.22 -14.79 -15.17
CA ILE A 177 -7.26 -13.76 -14.97
C ILE A 177 -7.41 -12.92 -16.24
N ARG A 178 -6.30 -12.61 -16.91
CA ARG A 178 -6.31 -11.84 -18.16
C ARG A 178 -5.41 -12.43 -19.23
N ALA A 179 -5.80 -12.25 -20.50
CA ALA A 179 -5.02 -12.67 -21.66
C ALA A 179 -3.81 -11.76 -21.94
N ASP A 180 -3.85 -10.50 -21.50
CA ASP A 180 -2.77 -9.51 -21.63
C ASP A 180 -1.82 -9.49 -20.42
N ALA A 181 -1.84 -10.55 -19.60
CA ALA A 181 -0.91 -10.72 -18.47
C ALA A 181 0.55 -10.64 -18.95
N GLY A 182 1.33 -9.78 -18.33
CA GLY A 182 2.73 -9.52 -18.69
C GLY A 182 2.96 -8.59 -19.88
N PHE A 183 1.92 -7.97 -20.45
CA PHE A 183 2.05 -7.02 -21.57
C PHE A 183 1.52 -5.64 -21.21
N TYR A 184 2.13 -4.59 -21.75
CA TYR A 184 1.60 -3.23 -21.62
C TYR A 184 0.27 -3.07 -22.34
N ARG A 185 -0.60 -2.21 -21.79
CA ARG A 185 -1.85 -1.87 -22.46
C ARG A 185 -1.57 -1.10 -23.75
N ASN A 186 -2.42 -1.31 -24.73
CA ASN A 186 -2.40 -0.64 -26.03
C ASN A 186 -3.60 0.30 -26.24
N HIS A 187 -4.33 0.62 -25.16
CA HIS A 187 -5.54 1.44 -25.16
C HIS A 187 -5.55 2.37 -23.93
N GLY A 188 -6.43 3.38 -23.96
CA GLY A 188 -6.63 4.30 -22.84
C GLY A 188 -7.36 3.62 -21.67
N VAL A 189 -6.96 3.95 -20.44
CA VAL A 189 -7.61 3.49 -19.20
C VAL A 189 -7.76 4.64 -18.23
N ARG A 190 -8.71 4.53 -17.30
CA ARG A 190 -8.94 5.51 -16.23
C ARG A 190 -8.90 4.80 -14.88
N ILE A 191 -8.25 5.42 -13.91
CA ILE A 191 -8.25 4.97 -12.53
C ILE A 191 -9.60 5.33 -11.91
N VAL A 192 -10.35 4.33 -11.45
CA VAL A 192 -11.65 4.55 -10.82
C VAL A 192 -11.45 5.28 -9.48
N GLY A 193 -12.27 6.28 -9.21
CA GLY A 193 -12.24 7.02 -7.95
C GLY A 193 -11.18 8.12 -7.85
N THR A 194 -10.44 8.40 -8.93
CA THR A 194 -9.46 9.50 -8.96
C THR A 194 -9.55 10.29 -10.27
N ASN A 195 -9.05 11.53 -10.25
CA ASN A 195 -8.89 12.38 -11.44
C ASN A 195 -7.44 12.39 -11.96
N VAL A 196 -6.60 11.48 -11.48
CA VAL A 196 -5.20 11.39 -11.90
C VAL A 196 -5.16 10.92 -13.36
N PRO A 197 -4.57 11.70 -14.28
CA PRO A 197 -4.45 11.28 -15.67
C PRO A 197 -3.42 10.15 -15.80
N THR A 198 -3.75 9.13 -16.57
CA THR A 198 -2.82 8.06 -16.93
C THR A 198 -2.02 8.45 -18.18
N ALA A 199 -0.86 7.82 -18.39
CA ALA A 199 -0.06 8.07 -19.58
C ALA A 199 -0.81 7.67 -20.87
N ASN A 200 -0.51 8.36 -21.98
CA ASN A 200 -0.88 7.88 -23.30
C ASN A 200 -0.20 6.52 -23.54
N HIS A 201 -0.98 5.50 -23.94
CA HIS A 201 -0.47 4.14 -24.12
C HIS A 201 0.71 4.05 -25.09
N ALA A 202 0.75 4.90 -26.12
CA ALA A 202 1.85 4.96 -27.08
C ALA A 202 3.18 5.41 -26.45
N LYS A 203 3.15 6.09 -25.29
CA LYS A 203 4.34 6.55 -24.57
C LYS A 203 4.81 5.58 -23.47
N ILE A 204 4.02 4.53 -23.15
CA ILE A 204 4.33 3.63 -22.04
C ILE A 204 5.73 3.00 -22.17
N PRO A 205 6.15 2.44 -23.33
CA PRO A 205 7.47 1.82 -23.42
C PRO A 205 8.61 2.79 -23.06
N THR A 206 8.56 4.02 -23.59
CA THR A 206 9.56 5.06 -23.27
C THR A 206 9.54 5.42 -21.78
N LEU A 207 8.35 5.67 -21.21
CA LEU A 207 8.20 6.06 -19.81
C LEU A 207 8.64 4.96 -18.85
N MET A 208 8.40 3.69 -19.19
CA MET A 208 8.84 2.55 -18.40
C MET A 208 10.35 2.33 -18.49
N ALA A 209 10.96 2.53 -19.66
CA ALA A 209 12.41 2.51 -19.80
C ALA A 209 13.08 3.59 -18.92
N GLU A 210 12.52 4.81 -18.91
CA GLU A 210 12.99 5.89 -18.03
C GLU A 210 12.79 5.58 -16.55
N LEU A 211 11.66 4.99 -16.18
CA LEU A 211 11.37 4.56 -14.81
C LEU A 211 12.36 3.47 -14.36
N VAL A 212 12.67 2.50 -15.22
CA VAL A 212 13.67 1.43 -14.95
C VAL A 212 15.07 2.02 -14.78
N ALA A 213 15.42 3.04 -15.56
CA ALA A 213 16.68 3.76 -15.36
C ALA A 213 16.72 4.42 -13.97
N ASP A 214 15.63 5.10 -13.57
CA ASP A 214 15.47 5.76 -12.27
C ASP A 214 15.53 4.77 -11.09
N ILE A 215 14.80 3.64 -11.16
CA ILE A 215 14.79 2.56 -10.15
C ILE A 215 16.19 2.04 -9.80
N ASN A 216 17.13 2.13 -10.74
CA ASN A 216 18.49 1.63 -10.58
C ASN A 216 19.51 2.70 -10.19
N GLN A 217 19.08 3.93 -9.94
CA GLN A 217 19.93 4.98 -9.41
C GLN A 217 20.32 4.72 -7.94
N ASN A 218 21.44 5.30 -7.53
CA ASN A 218 21.93 5.22 -6.16
C ASN A 218 21.53 6.44 -5.34
N ASP A 219 20.25 6.53 -4.98
CA ASP A 219 19.75 7.57 -4.08
C ASP A 219 20.11 7.26 -2.62
N LYS A 220 20.53 8.28 -1.87
CA LYS A 220 20.79 8.20 -0.44
C LYS A 220 19.49 8.13 0.37
N ASP A 221 18.45 8.80 -0.11
CA ASP A 221 17.11 8.77 0.48
C ASP A 221 16.28 7.65 -0.15
N VAL A 222 16.51 6.43 0.33
CA VAL A 222 15.85 5.21 -0.17
C VAL A 222 14.33 5.33 -0.11
N ILE A 223 13.79 5.91 0.96
CA ILE A 223 12.35 5.99 1.22
C ILE A 223 11.71 7.04 0.29
N GLY A 224 12.35 8.21 0.17
CA GLY A 224 11.94 9.23 -0.80
C GLY A 224 11.98 8.72 -2.23
N HIS A 225 13.04 7.98 -2.59
CA HIS A 225 13.16 7.38 -3.92
C HIS A 225 12.05 6.37 -4.20
N CYS A 226 11.75 5.47 -3.24
CA CYS A 226 10.65 4.52 -3.36
C CYS A 226 9.29 5.22 -3.53
N ALA A 227 9.01 6.27 -2.75
CA ALA A 227 7.76 7.03 -2.86
C ALA A 227 7.59 7.66 -4.24
N ARG A 228 8.63 8.32 -4.76
CA ARG A 228 8.61 8.96 -6.09
C ARG A 228 8.44 7.95 -7.21
N VAL A 229 9.21 6.85 -7.19
CA VAL A 229 9.10 5.80 -8.21
C VAL A 229 7.73 5.13 -8.17
N HIS A 230 7.22 4.82 -6.98
CA HIS A 230 5.91 4.20 -6.83
C HIS A 230 4.80 5.12 -7.35
N SER A 231 4.82 6.41 -6.98
CA SER A 231 3.90 7.42 -7.49
C SER A 231 3.94 7.52 -9.03
N ARG A 232 5.15 7.56 -9.60
CA ARG A 232 5.37 7.63 -11.05
C ARG A 232 4.90 6.37 -11.77
N PHE A 233 5.16 5.18 -11.23
CA PHE A 233 4.68 3.91 -11.81
C PHE A 233 3.15 3.88 -11.88
N GLU A 234 2.49 4.20 -10.77
CA GLU A 234 1.02 4.24 -10.69
C GLU A 234 0.41 5.30 -11.64
N GLN A 235 1.13 6.40 -11.90
CA GLN A 235 0.71 7.44 -12.86
C GLN A 235 0.94 7.04 -14.32
N ILE A 236 2.05 6.36 -14.63
CA ILE A 236 2.26 5.76 -15.96
C ILE A 236 1.11 4.77 -16.23
N HIS A 237 0.74 3.98 -15.21
CA HIS A 237 -0.33 3.01 -15.24
C HIS A 237 -0.19 2.06 -16.45
N PRO A 238 0.93 1.32 -16.54
CA PRO A 238 1.35 0.65 -17.78
C PRO A 238 0.47 -0.53 -18.21
N PHE A 239 -0.35 -1.07 -17.32
CA PHE A 239 -1.17 -2.25 -17.56
C PHE A 239 -2.66 -1.91 -17.58
N ALA A 240 -3.47 -2.81 -18.17
CA ALA A 240 -4.92 -2.63 -18.19
C ALA A 240 -5.57 -2.83 -16.81
N ASP A 241 -4.95 -3.65 -15.96
CA ASP A 241 -5.33 -3.91 -14.57
C ASP A 241 -4.09 -4.42 -13.80
N GLY A 242 -4.17 -4.58 -12.48
CA GLY A 242 -3.09 -5.11 -11.65
C GLY A 242 -1.98 -4.12 -11.30
N ASN A 243 -2.09 -2.85 -11.76
CA ASN A 243 -1.07 -1.81 -11.52
C ASN A 243 -0.75 -1.65 -10.04
N GLY A 244 -1.75 -1.42 -9.17
CA GLY A 244 -1.54 -1.25 -7.73
C GLY A 244 -0.73 -2.39 -7.07
N ARG A 245 -1.05 -3.65 -7.43
CA ARG A 245 -0.36 -4.85 -6.92
C ARG A 245 1.09 -4.91 -7.41
N VAL A 246 1.33 -4.67 -8.70
CA VAL A 246 2.68 -4.65 -9.28
C VAL A 246 3.49 -3.47 -8.73
N GLY A 247 2.88 -2.30 -8.55
CA GLY A 247 3.54 -1.12 -7.99
C GLY A 247 4.00 -1.33 -6.56
N ARG A 248 3.20 -2.04 -5.73
CA ARG A 248 3.60 -2.44 -4.38
C ARG A 248 4.72 -3.49 -4.38
N LEU A 249 4.63 -4.53 -5.22
CA LEU A 249 5.71 -5.52 -5.39
C LEU A 249 7.02 -4.88 -5.85
N LEU A 250 6.96 -3.92 -6.76
CA LEU A 250 8.12 -3.15 -7.22
C LEU A 250 8.73 -2.32 -6.08
N MET A 251 7.90 -1.66 -5.28
CA MET A 251 8.33 -0.94 -4.09
C MET A 251 9.01 -1.89 -3.07
N TYR A 252 8.46 -3.08 -2.83
CA TYR A 252 9.08 -4.08 -1.95
C TYR A 252 10.44 -4.52 -2.48
N SER A 253 10.54 -4.73 -3.79
CA SER A 253 11.80 -5.08 -4.45
C SER A 253 12.87 -4.01 -4.23
N MET A 254 12.50 -2.72 -4.35
CA MET A 254 13.42 -1.59 -4.11
C MET A 254 13.88 -1.51 -2.65
N LEU A 255 12.96 -1.68 -1.70
CA LEU A 255 13.26 -1.66 -0.27
C LEU A 255 14.21 -2.80 0.12
N LEU A 256 13.92 -4.03 -0.31
CA LEU A 256 14.72 -5.22 0.00
C LEU A 256 16.15 -5.13 -0.57
N ARG A 257 16.33 -4.58 -1.79
CA ARG A 257 17.67 -4.31 -2.38
C ARG A 257 18.53 -3.40 -1.51
N ARG A 258 17.89 -2.59 -0.67
CA ARG A 258 18.51 -1.59 0.22
C ARG A 258 18.47 -1.99 1.70
N ASN A 259 18.19 -3.27 1.99
CA ASN A 259 18.09 -3.82 3.34
C ASN A 259 16.99 -3.18 4.20
N TYR A 260 15.86 -2.82 3.59
CA TYR A 260 14.62 -2.50 4.30
C TYR A 260 13.62 -3.65 4.12
N PRO A 261 12.73 -3.90 5.09
CA PRO A 261 11.63 -4.83 4.87
C PRO A 261 10.63 -4.24 3.85
N PRO A 262 9.76 -5.07 3.25
CA PRO A 262 8.61 -4.58 2.49
C PRO A 262 7.79 -3.56 3.31
N ALA A 263 7.17 -2.58 2.66
CA ALA A 263 6.27 -1.65 3.36
C ALA A 263 4.86 -2.28 3.47
N LEU A 264 4.48 -2.76 4.65
CA LEU A 264 3.15 -3.37 4.87
C LEU A 264 2.05 -2.30 4.92
N ILE A 265 1.45 -2.03 3.76
CA ILE A 265 0.31 -1.12 3.63
C ILE A 265 -0.96 -1.87 4.02
N LYS A 266 -1.44 -1.64 5.25
CA LYS A 266 -2.65 -2.30 5.75
C LYS A 266 -3.93 -1.71 5.14
N GLN A 267 -4.94 -2.54 4.94
CA GLN A 267 -6.19 -2.16 4.27
C GLN A 267 -6.98 -1.09 5.04
N GLU A 268 -6.83 -1.07 6.37
CA GLU A 268 -7.41 -0.05 7.27
C GLU A 268 -6.91 1.36 6.94
N HIS A 269 -5.78 1.45 6.23
CA HIS A 269 -5.15 2.70 5.83
C HIS A 269 -5.29 3.00 4.33
N LYS A 270 -6.11 2.24 3.59
CA LYS A 270 -6.37 2.40 2.15
C LYS A 270 -6.66 3.84 1.74
N MET A 271 -7.53 4.51 2.50
CA MET A 271 -7.94 5.88 2.18
C MET A 271 -6.78 6.86 2.28
N ALA A 272 -6.01 6.79 3.37
CA ALA A 272 -4.84 7.65 3.56
C ALA A 272 -3.79 7.39 2.47
N TYR A 273 -3.49 6.12 2.20
CA TYR A 273 -2.58 5.71 1.14
C TYR A 273 -2.98 6.29 -0.23
N ASN A 274 -4.24 6.09 -0.65
CA ASN A 274 -4.74 6.60 -1.93
C ASN A 274 -4.71 8.13 -2.00
N GLN A 275 -5.04 8.82 -0.90
CA GLN A 275 -4.99 10.28 -0.84
C GLN A 275 -3.56 10.81 -1.00
N TYR A 276 -2.59 10.21 -0.31
CA TYR A 276 -1.19 10.64 -0.38
C TYR A 276 -0.55 10.29 -1.73
N LEU A 277 -0.90 9.13 -2.31
CA LEU A 277 -0.51 8.75 -3.66
C LEU A 277 -1.06 9.74 -4.71
N ASN A 278 -2.36 10.04 -4.66
CA ASN A 278 -2.98 11.00 -5.56
C ASN A 278 -2.34 12.39 -5.43
N LYS A 279 -2.04 12.84 -4.21
CA LYS A 279 -1.35 14.12 -3.99
C LYS A 279 0.02 14.11 -4.66
N ALA A 280 0.82 13.08 -4.41
CA ALA A 280 2.15 12.94 -5.01
C ALA A 280 2.08 12.97 -6.56
N GLN A 281 1.09 12.32 -7.16
CA GLN A 281 0.91 12.29 -8.62
C GLN A 281 0.46 13.64 -9.20
N MET A 282 -0.37 14.38 -8.47
CA MET A 282 -0.97 15.63 -8.94
C MET A 282 -0.10 16.86 -8.69
N SER A 283 0.67 16.90 -7.60
CA SER A 283 1.49 18.04 -7.21
C SER A 283 2.99 17.79 -7.24
N GLY A 284 3.43 16.53 -7.34
CA GLY A 284 4.84 16.14 -7.18
C GLY A 284 5.33 16.17 -5.72
N GLU A 285 4.45 16.47 -4.76
CA GLU A 285 4.80 16.60 -3.35
C GLU A 285 4.65 15.25 -2.64
N ASN A 286 5.77 14.64 -2.26
CA ASN A 286 5.83 13.25 -1.81
C ASN A 286 5.90 13.08 -0.28
N SER A 287 6.03 14.14 0.52
CA SER A 287 6.36 14.02 1.95
C SER A 287 5.32 13.23 2.75
N LEU A 288 4.03 13.35 2.39
CA LEU A 288 2.96 12.57 3.00
C LEU A 288 3.06 11.08 2.65
N LEU A 289 3.35 10.76 1.40
CA LEU A 289 3.55 9.39 0.96
C LEU A 289 4.81 8.80 1.62
N GLU A 290 5.90 9.55 1.68
CA GLU A 290 7.14 9.14 2.35
C GLU A 290 6.92 8.85 3.84
N ASN A 291 6.20 9.72 4.54
CA ASN A 291 5.84 9.49 5.93
C ASN A 291 4.98 8.23 6.10
N PHE A 292 4.00 8.06 5.22
CA PHE A 292 3.14 6.89 5.24
C PHE A 292 3.93 5.59 5.02
N LEU A 293 4.90 5.60 4.09
CA LEU A 293 5.80 4.46 3.90
C LEU A 293 6.66 4.19 5.13
N CYS A 294 7.08 5.23 5.87
CA CYS A 294 7.79 5.04 7.15
C CYS A 294 6.93 4.28 8.17
N GLU A 295 5.65 4.64 8.28
CA GLU A 295 4.69 3.98 9.17
C GLU A 295 4.43 2.54 8.72
N ALA A 296 4.22 2.32 7.41
CA ALA A 296 4.03 0.99 6.84
C ALA A 296 5.23 0.05 7.07
N MET A 297 6.46 0.55 6.95
CA MET A 297 7.65 -0.23 7.27
C MET A 297 7.82 -0.48 8.77
N THR A 298 7.29 0.37 9.63
CA THR A 298 7.32 0.14 11.08
C THR A 298 6.57 -1.15 11.42
N PHE A 299 5.39 -1.37 10.84
CA PHE A 299 4.66 -2.63 11.01
C PHE A 299 5.48 -3.85 10.56
N SER A 300 6.23 -3.72 9.48
CA SER A 300 7.08 -4.81 8.98
C SER A 300 8.31 -5.05 9.86
N PHE A 301 8.88 -4.00 10.47
CA PHE A 301 9.93 -4.17 11.48
C PHE A 301 9.40 -4.83 12.75
N ASP A 302 8.17 -4.51 13.15
CA ASP A 302 7.53 -5.15 14.31
C ASP A 302 7.35 -6.65 14.05
N LEU A 303 6.98 -7.04 12.81
CA LEU A 303 6.93 -8.43 12.37
C LEU A 303 8.29 -9.14 12.43
N LEU A 304 9.37 -8.43 12.10
CA LEU A 304 10.72 -8.99 12.20
C LEU A 304 11.12 -9.25 13.65
N TRP A 305 10.73 -8.35 14.57
CA TRP A 305 11.10 -8.40 15.99
C TRP A 305 10.29 -9.42 16.79
N ASP A 306 8.98 -9.48 16.52
CA ASP A 306 8.05 -10.36 17.23
C ASP A 306 7.06 -10.99 16.24
N PRO A 307 7.45 -12.09 15.58
CA PRO A 307 6.57 -12.81 14.66
C PRO A 307 5.30 -13.32 15.36
N ASP A 308 5.42 -13.74 16.62
CA ASP A 308 4.33 -14.35 17.38
C ASP A 308 3.26 -13.34 17.82
N SER A 309 3.61 -12.05 17.94
CA SER A 309 2.64 -10.98 18.27
C SER A 309 1.46 -10.88 17.29
N ALA A 310 1.64 -11.31 16.04
CA ALA A 310 0.56 -11.36 15.05
C ALA A 310 -0.12 -12.74 14.96
N TRP A 311 0.45 -13.81 15.53
CA TRP A 311 -0.10 -15.17 15.57
C TRP A 311 -1.00 -15.46 16.79
N ALA A 312 -1.02 -14.58 17.80
CA ALA A 312 -1.89 -14.74 18.97
C ALA A 312 -3.40 -14.77 18.65
N VAL A 313 -3.80 -14.52 17.40
CA VAL A 313 -5.20 -14.57 16.94
C VAL A 313 -5.55 -15.90 16.22
N THR A 314 -4.58 -16.75 15.86
CA THR A 314 -4.83 -17.94 15.01
C THR A 314 -4.01 -19.18 15.41
N ASP A 315 -3.85 -19.43 16.71
CA ASP A 315 -3.21 -20.66 17.21
C ASP A 315 -4.06 -21.92 16.92
N LYS A 316 -3.78 -22.57 15.78
CA LYS A 316 -4.14 -23.99 15.54
C LYS A 316 -3.01 -24.80 14.85
N ARG A 317 -1.83 -24.24 14.61
CA ARG A 317 -0.75 -24.93 13.88
C ARG A 317 0.35 -25.54 14.77
N THR A 318 0.36 -25.29 16.08
CA THR A 318 1.35 -25.88 16.98
C THR A 318 1.07 -27.35 17.37
N SER A 319 -0.13 -27.88 17.09
CA SER A 319 -0.49 -29.26 17.47
C SER A 319 -0.15 -30.34 16.43
N HIS A 320 0.13 -30.00 15.17
CA HIS A 320 0.27 -31.00 14.10
C HIS A 320 1.71 -31.31 13.66
N ARG A 321 2.73 -30.63 14.23
CA ARG A 321 4.15 -30.92 13.95
C ARG A 321 4.91 -31.62 15.08
N LYS A 322 4.24 -31.98 16.18
CA LYS A 322 4.87 -32.74 17.30
C LYS A 322 4.50 -34.22 17.35
N THR A 323 3.75 -34.72 16.37
CA THR A 323 3.46 -36.16 16.23
C THR A 323 3.51 -36.53 14.76
N GLY A 324 4.65 -37.02 14.31
CA GLY A 324 4.93 -37.43 12.93
C GLY A 324 6.42 -37.61 12.72
#